data_AF-L1MMG5-F1
#
_entry.id   AF-L1MMG5-F1
#
_cell.length_a   1.000
_cell.length_b   1.000
_cell.length_c   1.000
_cell.angle_alpha   90.00
_cell.angle_beta   90.00
_cell.angle_gamma   90.00
#
_symmetry.space_group_name_H-M   'P 1'
#
loop_
_entity.id
_entity.type
_entity.pdbx_description
1 polymer ?
#
loop_
_entity_poly.entity_id
_entity_poly.type
_entity_poly.pdbx_seq_one_letter_code
_entity_poly.pdbx_strand_id
1 'polypeptide(L)'
;MDNNPRKVNHDEIPKPKPPEGWTPPPGPTSEELREEALARLAKIDQCRAIEALIRDGWDDERIAAYQGVDVSKVRVVRQRMESEETSCPVTPKELGLRRAAGHMSDQDMMDRLRSWPYTFSRVVFDAIDYGDWDDVVWLREKGYISREEFGELKAITDPMPKRPDIL
;
A
#
# COMPACT_ATOMS: atom_id res chain seq x y z
N MET A 1 -31.39 23.13 -32.03
CA MET A 1 -30.63 23.51 -30.82
C MET A 1 -29.73 22.33 -30.51
N ASP A 2 -28.48 22.42 -30.95
CA ASP A 2 -27.53 21.31 -30.83
C ASP A 2 -26.81 21.40 -29.49
N ASN A 3 -27.28 20.60 -28.52
CA ASN A 3 -26.59 20.39 -27.25
C ASN A 3 -25.55 19.29 -27.43
N ASN A 4 -24.35 19.66 -27.88
CA ASN A 4 -23.20 18.78 -27.83
C ASN A 4 -22.35 19.13 -26.59
N PRO A 5 -22.19 18.25 -25.59
CA PRO A 5 -21.35 18.54 -24.44
C PRO A 5 -19.88 18.63 -24.90
N ARG A 6 -19.26 19.80 -24.73
CA ARG A 6 -17.82 19.98 -24.95
C ARG A 6 -17.05 19.02 -24.04
N LYS A 7 -16.36 18.04 -24.62
CA LYS A 7 -15.36 17.24 -23.92
C LYS A 7 -14.24 18.17 -23.48
N VAL A 8 -14.07 18.36 -22.18
CA VAL A 8 -12.97 19.14 -21.61
C VAL A 8 -11.76 18.21 -21.51
N ASN A 9 -10.79 18.36 -22.42
CA ASN A 9 -9.53 17.63 -22.34
C ASN A 9 -8.77 18.10 -21.09
N HIS A 10 -8.67 17.25 -20.07
CA HIS A 10 -7.98 17.58 -18.81
C HIS A 10 -6.47 17.83 -18.99
N ASP A 11 -5.91 17.47 -20.15
CA ASP A 11 -4.52 17.78 -20.54
C ASP A 11 -4.28 19.25 -20.93
N GLU A 12 -5.34 20.04 -21.17
CA GLU A 12 -5.23 21.47 -21.53
C GLU A 12 -5.26 22.41 -20.33
N ILE A 13 -5.51 21.93 -19.11
CA ILE A 13 -5.46 22.76 -17.90
C ILE A 13 -3.98 23.01 -17.57
N PRO A 14 -3.47 24.25 -17.70
CA PRO A 14 -2.08 24.55 -17.35
C PRO A 14 -1.89 24.23 -15.87
N LYS A 15 -1.05 23.25 -15.55
CA LYS A 15 -0.67 22.99 -14.17
C LYS A 15 -0.08 24.29 -13.61
N PRO A 16 -0.59 24.80 -12.48
CA PRO A 16 -0.10 26.05 -11.92
C PRO A 16 1.41 25.90 -11.70
N LYS A 17 2.18 26.83 -12.27
CA LYS A 17 3.62 26.87 -12.01
C LYS A 17 3.82 27.06 -10.51
N PRO A 18 4.72 26.31 -9.87
CA PRO A 18 5.05 26.57 -8.49
C PRO A 18 5.53 28.03 -8.33
N PRO A 19 5.27 28.66 -7.16
CA PRO A 19 5.67 30.03 -6.93
C PRO A 19 7.17 30.21 -7.14
N GLU A 20 7.55 31.38 -7.67
CA GLU A 20 8.94 31.72 -7.96
C GLU A 20 9.78 31.63 -6.67
N GLY A 21 10.85 30.82 -6.70
CA GLY A 21 11.68 30.51 -5.53
C GLY A 21 11.25 29.30 -4.69
N TRP A 22 10.16 28.60 -5.05
CA TRP A 22 9.80 27.34 -4.40
C TRP A 22 10.61 26.17 -4.95
N THR A 23 11.54 25.67 -4.15
CA THR A 23 12.11 24.32 -4.32
C THR A 23 11.28 23.34 -3.50
N PRO A 24 10.79 22.24 -4.10
CA PRO A 24 10.20 21.14 -3.33
C PRO A 24 11.22 20.68 -2.27
N PRO A 25 10.76 20.33 -1.05
CA PRO A 25 11.63 19.66 -0.10
C PRO A 25 12.25 18.42 -0.77
N PRO A 26 13.52 18.11 -0.48
CA PRO A 26 14.14 16.88 -0.99
C PRO A 26 13.27 15.69 -0.57
N GLY A 27 13.17 14.71 -1.47
CA GLY A 27 12.53 13.43 -1.14
C GLY A 27 13.26 12.74 0.02
N PRO A 28 12.60 11.77 0.68
CA PRO A 28 13.23 11.03 1.77
C PRO A 28 14.48 10.32 1.29
N THR A 29 15.50 10.32 2.13
CA THR A 29 16.75 9.60 1.91
C THR A 29 16.52 8.08 2.02
N SER A 30 17.43 7.29 1.47
CA SER A 30 17.35 5.82 1.59
C SER A 30 17.42 5.34 3.04
N GLU A 31 18.12 6.07 3.91
CA GLU A 31 18.18 5.76 5.34
C GLU A 31 16.85 6.03 6.05
N GLU A 32 16.23 7.19 5.80
CA GLU A 32 14.90 7.51 6.34
C GLU A 32 13.83 6.51 5.88
N LEU A 33 13.87 6.11 4.60
CA LEU A 33 12.98 5.07 4.07
C LEU A 33 13.23 3.71 4.73
N ARG A 34 14.49 3.37 5.01
CA ARG A 34 14.84 2.13 5.68
C ARG A 34 14.35 2.11 7.13
N GLU A 35 14.52 3.20 7.87
CA GLU A 35 14.03 3.31 9.25
C GLU A 35 12.50 3.23 9.32
N GLU A 36 11.80 3.97 8.45
CA GLU A 36 10.34 3.91 8.38
C GLU A 36 9.87 2.50 7.98
N ALA A 37 10.55 1.87 7.02
CA ALA A 37 10.26 0.51 6.60
C ALA A 37 10.37 -0.49 7.75
N LEU A 38 11.47 -0.45 8.51
CA LEU A 38 11.68 -1.32 9.66
C LEU A 38 10.57 -1.13 10.72
N ALA A 39 10.20 0.12 11.02
CA ALA A 39 9.14 0.40 11.98
C ALA A 39 7.76 -0.11 11.53
N ARG A 40 7.45 -0.04 10.23
CA ARG A 40 6.21 -0.56 9.66
C ARG A 40 6.20 -2.08 9.60
N LEU A 41 7.31 -2.69 9.18
CA LEU A 41 7.45 -4.15 9.13
C LEU A 41 7.33 -4.76 10.52
N ALA A 42 7.91 -4.15 11.56
CA ALA A 42 7.76 -4.63 12.93
C ALA A 42 6.28 -4.78 13.37
N LYS A 43 5.40 -3.89 12.92
CA LYS A 43 3.95 -4.00 13.20
C LYS A 43 3.30 -5.15 12.44
N ILE A 44 3.67 -5.34 11.18
CA ILE A 44 3.18 -6.44 10.33
C ILE A 44 3.65 -7.79 10.88
N ASP A 45 4.94 -7.89 11.22
CA ASP A 45 5.53 -9.10 11.76
C ASP A 45 4.96 -9.43 13.15
N GLN A 46 4.71 -8.42 14.00
CA GLN A 46 4.01 -8.64 15.27
C GLN A 46 2.58 -9.14 15.06
N CYS A 47 1.85 -8.64 14.06
CA CYS A 47 0.52 -9.16 13.73
C CYS A 47 0.59 -10.64 13.33
N ARG A 48 1.53 -11.03 12.46
CA ARG A 48 1.71 -12.43 12.08
C ARG A 48 2.16 -13.32 13.23
N ALA A 49 2.98 -12.80 14.14
CA ALA A 49 3.38 -13.52 15.35
C ALA A 49 2.18 -13.78 16.28
N ILE A 50 1.30 -12.80 16.46
CA ILE A 50 0.03 -12.96 17.20
C ILE A 50 -0.85 -14.00 16.50
N GLU A 51 -1.02 -13.89 15.18
CA GLU A 51 -1.82 -14.81 14.37
C GLU A 51 -1.34 -16.26 14.50
N ALA A 52 -0.02 -16.49 14.48
CA ALA A 52 0.56 -17.83 14.68
C ALA A 52 0.21 -18.40 16.06
N LEU A 53 0.34 -17.60 17.12
CA LEU A 53 0.00 -18.03 18.48
C LEU A 53 -1.49 -18.33 18.66
N ILE A 54 -2.36 -17.57 17.98
CA ILE A 54 -3.80 -17.85 17.93
C ILE A 54 -4.04 -19.22 17.29
N ARG A 55 -3.39 -19.53 16.16
CA ARG A 55 -3.48 -20.85 15.51
C ARG A 55 -2.95 -21.98 16.37
N ASP A 56 -1.91 -21.72 17.17
CA ASP A 56 -1.38 -22.66 18.16
C ASP A 56 -2.29 -22.87 19.38
N GLY A 57 -3.46 -22.20 19.42
CA GLY A 57 -4.49 -22.39 20.44
C GLY A 57 -4.23 -21.63 21.73
N TRP A 58 -3.36 -20.61 21.72
CA TRP A 58 -3.12 -19.78 22.90
C TRP A 58 -4.31 -18.83 23.16
N ASP A 59 -4.58 -18.57 24.44
CA ASP A 59 -5.57 -17.58 24.89
C ASP A 59 -5.03 -16.14 24.76
N ASP A 60 -5.95 -15.17 24.72
CA ASP A 60 -5.62 -13.78 24.40
C ASP A 60 -4.70 -13.14 25.44
N GLU A 61 -4.94 -13.40 26.72
CA GLU A 61 -4.18 -12.88 27.84
C GLU A 61 -2.74 -13.39 27.82
N ARG A 62 -2.55 -14.69 27.56
CA ARG A 62 -1.23 -15.30 27.42
C ARG A 62 -0.47 -14.75 26.21
N ILE A 63 -1.14 -14.56 25.07
CA ILE A 63 -0.51 -13.98 23.87
C ILE A 63 -0.09 -12.53 24.13
N ALA A 64 -0.97 -11.73 24.73
CA ALA A 64 -0.72 -10.33 25.06
C ALA A 64 0.51 -10.19 25.96
N ALA A 65 0.57 -10.99 27.03
CA ALA A 65 1.71 -11.02 27.94
C ALA A 65 3.01 -11.45 27.24
N TYR A 66 2.96 -12.47 26.38
CA TYR A 66 4.14 -12.98 25.67
C TYR A 66 4.66 -12.01 24.60
N GLN A 67 3.76 -11.37 23.84
CA GLN A 67 4.11 -10.42 22.78
C GLN A 67 4.35 -8.99 23.28
N GLY A 68 4.07 -8.72 24.57
CA GLY A 68 4.18 -7.38 25.14
C GLY A 68 3.20 -6.38 24.52
N VAL A 69 1.98 -6.81 24.21
CA VAL A 69 0.93 -5.99 23.59
C VAL A 69 -0.32 -5.94 24.46
N ASP A 70 -1.21 -5.01 24.17
CA ASP A 70 -2.53 -4.97 24.81
C ASP A 70 -3.43 -6.12 24.32
N VAL A 71 -4.25 -6.67 25.21
CA VAL A 71 -5.20 -7.75 24.92
C VAL A 71 -6.17 -7.35 23.79
N SER A 72 -6.56 -6.08 23.69
CA SER A 72 -7.42 -5.59 22.60
C SER A 72 -6.78 -5.79 21.23
N LYS A 73 -5.45 -5.67 21.12
CA LYS A 73 -4.74 -5.90 19.85
C LYS A 73 -4.83 -7.36 19.42
N VAL A 74 -4.72 -8.30 20.37
CA VAL A 74 -4.89 -9.73 20.11
C VAL A 74 -6.33 -10.03 19.65
N ARG A 75 -7.32 -9.45 20.34
CA ARG A 75 -8.74 -9.58 19.97
C ARG A 75 -9.04 -9.06 18.57
N VAL A 76 -8.46 -7.94 18.17
CA VAL A 76 -8.61 -7.40 16.80
C VAL A 76 -8.04 -8.39 15.77
N VAL A 77 -6.86 -8.96 16.03
CA VAL A 77 -6.27 -9.97 15.13
C VAL A 77 -7.18 -11.19 15.03
N ARG A 78 -7.63 -11.73 16.18
CA ARG A 78 -8.53 -12.88 16.25
C ARG A 78 -9.84 -12.65 15.51
N GLN A 79 -10.52 -11.53 15.79
CA GLN A 79 -11.78 -11.18 15.14
C GLN A 79 -11.63 -11.13 13.62
N ARG A 80 -10.51 -10.58 13.11
CA ARG A 80 -10.26 -10.54 11.68
C ARG A 80 -10.08 -11.93 11.08
N MET A 81 -9.45 -12.86 11.81
CA MET A 81 -9.31 -14.26 11.39
C MET A 81 -10.64 -15.04 11.36
N GLU A 82 -11.70 -14.55 12.01
CA GLU A 82 -13.02 -15.20 11.95
C GLU A 82 -13.69 -15.00 10.59
N SER A 83 -13.39 -13.90 9.89
CA SER A 83 -13.94 -13.55 8.58
C SER A 83 -12.95 -13.74 7.42
N GLU A 84 -11.64 -13.74 7.70
CA GLU A 84 -10.57 -13.80 6.71
C GLU A 84 -9.61 -14.97 7.03
N GLU A 85 -8.97 -15.57 6.01
CA GLU A 85 -7.99 -16.66 6.24
C GLU A 85 -6.77 -16.20 7.05
N THR A 86 -6.39 -14.94 6.90
CA THR A 86 -5.28 -14.29 7.59
C THR A 86 -5.65 -12.86 7.96
N SER A 87 -5.24 -12.41 9.14
CA SER A 87 -5.41 -11.03 9.61
C SER A 87 -4.40 -10.08 8.94
N CYS A 88 -3.28 -10.63 8.45
CA CYS A 88 -2.16 -9.86 7.91
C CYS A 88 -1.64 -10.46 6.59
N PRO A 89 -2.45 -10.39 5.51
CA PRO A 89 -2.04 -10.81 4.18
C PRO A 89 -0.83 -10.02 3.69
N VAL A 90 -0.03 -10.62 2.80
CA VAL A 90 1.06 -9.91 2.14
C VAL A 90 0.47 -8.92 1.14
N THR A 91 0.99 -7.69 1.11
CA THR A 91 0.53 -6.66 0.16
C THR A 91 1.68 -6.09 -0.66
N PRO A 92 1.41 -5.44 -1.82
CA PRO A 92 2.45 -4.77 -2.59
C PRO A 92 3.28 -3.79 -1.76
N LYS A 93 2.62 -3.02 -0.88
CA LYS A 93 3.28 -2.09 0.03
C LYS A 93 4.30 -2.77 0.92
N GLU A 94 3.98 -3.94 1.45
CA GLU A 94 4.93 -4.70 2.26
C GLU A 94 6.17 -5.13 1.47
N LEU A 95 6.03 -5.50 0.20
CA LEU A 95 7.17 -5.86 -0.64
C LEU A 95 8.14 -4.68 -0.76
N GLY A 96 7.62 -3.47 -0.99
CA GLY A 96 8.44 -2.25 -1.04
C GLY A 96 9.10 -1.91 0.30
N LEU A 97 8.41 -2.12 1.43
CA LEU A 97 9.00 -1.94 2.75
C LEU A 97 10.13 -2.96 2.99
N ARG A 98 9.94 -4.24 2.65
CA ARG A 98 10.98 -5.27 2.79
C ARG A 98 12.22 -4.94 1.99
N ARG A 99 12.06 -4.41 0.78
CA ARG A 99 13.18 -3.95 -0.04
C ARG A 99 13.94 -2.81 0.62
N ALA A 100 13.23 -1.76 1.04
CA ALA A 100 13.86 -0.62 1.71
C ALA A 100 14.57 -1.01 3.03
N ALA A 101 14.04 -2.01 3.74
CA ALA A 101 14.69 -2.58 4.92
C ALA A 101 15.97 -3.38 4.61
N GLY A 102 16.18 -3.78 3.35
CA GLY A 102 17.26 -4.67 2.92
C GLY A 102 16.94 -6.16 3.09
N HIS A 103 15.67 -6.51 3.31
CA HIS A 103 15.20 -7.89 3.47
C HIS A 103 14.78 -8.55 2.14
N MET A 104 14.84 -7.81 1.04
CA MET A 104 14.42 -8.24 -0.30
C MET A 104 15.24 -7.48 -1.34
N SER A 105 15.63 -8.15 -2.43
CA SER A 105 16.33 -7.49 -3.54
C SER A 105 15.36 -6.68 -4.42
N ASP A 106 15.89 -5.74 -5.19
CA ASP A 106 15.11 -4.99 -6.19
C ASP A 106 14.43 -5.92 -7.19
N GLN A 107 15.16 -6.93 -7.68
CA GLN A 107 14.66 -7.88 -8.66
C GLN A 107 13.52 -8.73 -8.09
N ASP A 108 13.70 -9.30 -6.88
CA ASP A 108 12.68 -10.12 -6.23
C ASP A 108 11.40 -9.34 -5.95
N MET A 109 11.54 -8.07 -5.51
CA MET A 109 10.39 -7.20 -5.29
C MET A 109 9.65 -6.96 -6.61
N MET A 110 10.36 -6.55 -7.66
CA MET A 110 9.77 -6.23 -8.95
C MET A 110 9.13 -7.44 -9.62
N ASP A 111 9.73 -8.64 -9.54
CA ASP A 111 9.14 -9.85 -10.10
C ASP A 111 7.81 -10.21 -9.44
N ARG A 112 7.74 -10.09 -8.12
CA ARG A 112 6.48 -10.28 -7.39
C ARG A 112 5.44 -9.24 -7.78
N LEU A 113 5.82 -7.96 -7.85
CA LEU A 113 4.92 -6.87 -8.24
C LEU A 113 4.43 -7.00 -9.69
N ARG A 114 5.24 -7.48 -10.63
CA ARG A 114 4.82 -7.72 -12.02
C ARG A 114 3.76 -8.82 -12.12
N SER A 115 3.88 -9.85 -11.29
CA SER A 115 2.96 -10.99 -11.26
C SER A 115 1.73 -10.79 -10.37
N TRP A 116 1.63 -9.66 -9.67
CA TRP A 116 0.59 -9.43 -8.66
C TRP A 116 -0.80 -9.30 -9.32
N PRO A 117 -1.83 -10.01 -8.83
CA PRO A 117 -3.19 -9.93 -9.36
C PRO A 117 -3.90 -8.67 -8.85
N TYR A 118 -3.48 -7.51 -9.34
CA TYR A 118 -3.94 -6.21 -8.81
C TYR A 118 -5.46 -6.07 -8.80
N THR A 119 -5.96 -5.60 -7.66
CA THR A 119 -7.30 -5.03 -7.52
C THR A 119 -7.21 -3.51 -7.54
N PHE A 120 -8.24 -2.87 -8.09
CA PHE A 120 -8.33 -1.42 -8.13
C PHE A 120 -9.38 -0.92 -7.18
N SER A 121 -9.07 0.23 -6.59
CA SER A 121 -9.94 1.04 -5.76
C SER A 121 -11.34 1.19 -6.39
N ARG A 122 -12.40 0.82 -5.67
CA ARG A 122 -13.80 0.94 -6.10
C ARG A 122 -14.59 1.84 -5.18
N VAL A 123 -15.62 2.50 -5.71
CA VAL A 123 -16.58 3.25 -4.91
C VAL A 123 -17.69 2.29 -4.51
N VAL A 124 -17.96 2.18 -3.22
CA VAL A 124 -19.02 1.34 -2.65
C VAL A 124 -19.90 2.22 -1.78
N PHE A 125 -21.13 2.48 -2.22
CA PHE A 125 -22.07 3.42 -1.58
C PHE A 125 -21.44 4.79 -1.26
N ASP A 126 -21.03 5.01 0.00
CA ASP A 126 -20.44 6.22 0.57
C ASP A 126 -18.96 6.04 0.97
N ALA A 127 -18.36 4.91 0.60
CA ALA A 127 -17.01 4.54 0.95
C ALA A 127 -16.16 4.22 -0.29
N ILE A 128 -14.84 4.28 -0.08
CA ILE A 128 -13.84 3.77 -1.01
C ILE A 128 -13.38 2.42 -0.48
N ASP A 129 -13.60 1.38 -1.28
CA ASP A 129 -12.95 0.09 -1.12
C ASP A 129 -11.59 0.16 -1.82
N TYR A 130 -10.50 0.19 -1.05
CA TYR A 130 -9.15 0.36 -1.57
C TYR A 130 -8.64 -0.96 -2.16
N GLY A 131 -8.00 -0.87 -3.32
CA GLY A 131 -7.39 -2.02 -3.97
C GLY A 131 -5.88 -2.07 -3.76
N ASP A 132 -5.27 -3.22 -4.06
CA ASP A 132 -3.83 -3.43 -3.94
C ASP A 132 -3.01 -2.50 -4.85
N TRP A 133 -3.60 -1.95 -5.90
CA TRP A 133 -2.94 -0.94 -6.73
C TRP A 133 -2.67 0.37 -5.96
N ASP A 134 -3.51 0.72 -4.98
CA ASP A 134 -3.31 1.91 -4.16
C ASP A 134 -2.05 1.80 -3.31
N ASP A 135 -1.63 0.58 -2.94
CA ASP A 135 -0.35 0.33 -2.28
C ASP A 135 0.84 0.65 -3.20
N VAL A 136 0.74 0.36 -4.50
CA VAL A 136 1.80 0.69 -5.49
C VAL A 136 1.89 2.20 -5.70
N VAL A 137 0.74 2.89 -5.76
CA VAL A 137 0.68 4.35 -5.79
C VAL A 137 1.33 4.93 -4.54
N TRP A 138 1.00 4.39 -3.36
CA TRP A 138 1.60 4.82 -2.10
C TRP A 138 3.12 4.63 -2.08
N LEU A 139 3.62 3.48 -2.54
CA LEU A 139 5.06 3.22 -2.65
C LEU A 139 5.76 4.26 -3.53
N ARG A 140 5.13 4.63 -4.64
CA ARG A 140 5.63 5.65 -5.56
C ARG A 140 5.66 7.04 -4.91
N GLU A 141 4.56 7.45 -4.28
CA GLU A 141 4.46 8.75 -3.61
C GLU A 141 5.46 8.91 -2.47
N LYS A 142 5.77 7.81 -1.78
CA LYS A 142 6.72 7.81 -0.67
C LYS A 142 8.16 7.54 -1.10
N GLY A 143 8.43 7.32 -2.38
CA GLY A 143 9.79 7.10 -2.88
C GLY A 143 10.36 5.71 -2.60
N TYR A 144 9.52 4.75 -2.20
CA TYR A 144 9.93 3.35 -2.05
C TYR A 144 10.13 2.66 -3.39
N ILE A 145 9.60 3.21 -4.50
CA ILE A 145 9.87 2.77 -5.87
C ILE A 145 10.19 3.95 -6.79
N SER A 146 11.05 3.70 -7.78
CA SER A 146 11.49 4.70 -8.75
C SER A 146 10.38 5.06 -9.74
N ARG A 147 10.67 6.02 -10.63
CA ARG A 147 9.66 6.46 -11.63
C ARG A 147 9.53 5.43 -12.73
N GLU A 148 10.65 4.82 -13.05
CA GLU A 148 10.84 3.79 -14.04
C GLU A 148 10.13 2.52 -13.59
N GLU A 149 10.34 2.09 -12.34
CA GLU A 149 9.65 0.94 -11.73
C GLU A 149 8.12 1.13 -11.72
N PHE A 150 7.66 2.30 -11.28
CA PHE A 150 6.23 2.60 -11.30
C PHE A 150 5.65 2.66 -12.73
N GLY A 151 6.40 3.23 -13.68
CA GLY A 151 6.01 3.28 -15.08
C GLY A 151 5.86 1.89 -15.70
N GLU A 152 6.78 0.98 -15.36
CA GLU A 152 6.74 -0.42 -15.78
C GLU A 152 5.49 -1.13 -15.23
N LEU A 153 5.26 -1.06 -13.92
CA LEU A 153 4.08 -1.66 -13.29
C LEU A 153 2.78 -1.09 -13.87
N LYS A 154 2.74 0.23 -14.08
CA LYS A 154 1.58 0.89 -14.67
C LYS A 154 1.28 0.38 -16.07
N ALA A 155 2.31 0.16 -16.90
CA ALA A 155 2.13 -0.35 -18.26
C ALA A 155 1.51 -1.75 -18.31
N ILE A 156 1.81 -2.61 -17.32
CA ILE A 156 1.21 -3.95 -17.19
C ILE A 156 -0.28 -3.84 -16.86
N THR A 157 -0.66 -2.84 -16.06
CA THR A 157 -2.04 -2.64 -15.57
C THR A 157 -2.90 -1.69 -16.41
N ASP A 158 -2.31 -0.96 -17.36
CA ASP A 158 -3.01 -0.02 -18.24
C ASP A 158 -4.19 -0.62 -19.04
N PRO A 159 -4.24 -1.92 -19.40
CA PRO A 159 -5.44 -2.51 -20.01
C PRO A 159 -6.61 -2.73 -19.04
N MET A 160 -6.46 -2.49 -17.73
CA MET A 160 -7.52 -2.71 -16.74
C MET A 160 -8.40 -1.46 -16.55
N PRO A 161 -9.72 -1.65 -16.34
CA PRO A 161 -10.66 -0.53 -16.14
C PRO A 161 -10.25 0.29 -14.92
N LYS A 162 -9.84 1.53 -15.18
CA LYS A 162 -9.50 2.52 -14.16
C LYS A 162 -10.76 3.02 -13.46
N ARG A 163 -10.60 3.61 -12.28
CA ARG A 163 -11.66 4.40 -11.65
C ARG A 163 -12.24 5.39 -12.68
N PRO A 164 -13.57 5.49 -12.83
CA PRO A 164 -14.12 6.68 -13.46
C PRO A 164 -13.70 7.88 -12.59
N ASP A 165 -13.11 8.89 -13.22
CA ASP A 165 -12.74 10.12 -12.57
C ASP A 165 -14.00 10.67 -11.85
N ILE A 166 -13.92 10.83 -10.53
CA ILE A 166 -14.91 11.62 -9.81
C ILE A 166 -14.58 13.07 -10.12
N LEU A 167 -15.32 13.64 -11.08
CA LEU A 167 -15.31 15.05 -11.48
C LEU A 167 -15.58 15.99 -10.30
#